data_AF-A0A838Q7Q6-F1
#
_entry.id   AF-A0A838Q7Q6-F1
#
_cell.length_a   1.000
_cell.length_b   1.000
_cell.length_c   1.000
_cell.angle_alpha   90.00
_cell.angle_beta   90.00
_cell.angle_gamma   90.00
#
_symmetry.space_group_name_H-M   'P 1'
#
loop_
_entity.id
_entity.type
_entity.pdbx_description
1 polymer ?
#
loop_
_entity_poly.entity_id
_entity_poly.type
_entity_poly.pdbx_seq_one_letter_code
_entity_poly.pdbx_strand_id
1 'polypeptide(L)'
;MFLPVKLMQHLRTIRVPGAEGRSVPLVADERVLFQASRAPEAVSVTRGIGGFLMVAAALLIIGFAAWAVSRRIGSGTMPVLALATVWSLLAGVFGIVLAGLWLATNHVYSYRNENVLQTTPLSLALAVILVRLMWRLRRGRPAAASTSQLRSASLLAIAIAALAVLGFLLQALPMFSQVNGGMIALAMPLHIAVAVALVHFARRSRLT
;
A
#
# COMPACT_ATOMS: atom_id res chain seq x y z
N MET A 1 -4.41 -5.14 21.56
CA MET A 1 -5.57 -4.23 21.59
C MET A 1 -6.59 -4.76 22.56
N PHE A 2 -7.05 -3.91 23.48
CA PHE A 2 -8.19 -4.22 24.33
C PHE A 2 -9.47 -3.95 23.56
N LEU A 3 -10.27 -4.98 23.30
CA LEU A 3 -11.60 -4.86 22.72
C LEU A 3 -12.61 -5.16 23.84
N PRO A 4 -13.29 -4.14 24.39
CA PRO A 4 -14.23 -4.34 25.51
C PRO A 4 -15.25 -5.45 25.24
N VAL A 5 -15.76 -5.53 24.01
CA VAL A 5 -16.71 -6.57 23.58
C VAL A 5 -16.08 -7.97 23.64
N LYS A 6 -14.80 -8.12 23.26
CA LYS A 6 -14.09 -9.40 23.36
C LYS A 6 -13.83 -9.81 24.80
N LEU A 7 -13.48 -8.85 25.68
CA LEU A 7 -13.37 -9.12 27.11
C LEU A 7 -14.71 -9.58 27.68
N MET A 8 -15.80 -8.85 27.41
CA MET A 8 -17.15 -9.22 27.85
C MET A 8 -17.53 -10.63 27.36
N GLN A 9 -17.33 -10.91 26.07
CA GLN A 9 -17.56 -12.24 25.49
C GLN A 9 -16.73 -13.34 26.17
N HIS A 10 -15.49 -13.04 26.56
CA HIS A 10 -14.62 -14.00 27.25
C HIS A 10 -15.03 -14.21 28.71
N LEU A 11 -15.42 -13.15 29.44
CA LEU A 11 -15.89 -13.25 30.82
C LEU A 11 -17.13 -14.15 30.94
N ARG A 12 -18.04 -14.12 29.95
CA ARG A 12 -19.21 -15.02 29.87
C ARG A 12 -18.84 -16.50 29.88
N THR A 13 -17.65 -16.85 29.38
CA THR A 13 -17.20 -18.26 29.30
C THR A 13 -16.43 -18.71 30.52
N ILE A 14 -16.00 -17.77 31.38
CA ILE A 14 -15.20 -18.10 32.57
C ILE A 14 -16.11 -18.63 33.67
N ARG A 15 -15.67 -19.72 34.29
CA ARG A 15 -16.29 -20.30 35.48
C ARG A 15 -15.29 -20.30 36.63
N VAL A 16 -15.79 -20.09 37.84
CA VAL A 16 -15.00 -20.04 39.08
C VAL A 16 -15.53 -21.08 40.08
N PRO A 17 -14.71 -21.53 41.03
CA PRO A 17 -15.18 -22.38 42.12
C PRO A 17 -16.18 -21.60 43.00
N GLY A 18 -17.39 -22.12 43.12
CA GLY A 18 -18.41 -21.64 44.04
C GLY A 18 -18.33 -22.36 45.39
N ALA A 19 -19.35 -22.15 46.22
CA ALA A 19 -19.48 -22.88 47.48
C ALA A 19 -19.45 -24.41 47.23
N GLU A 20 -18.76 -25.12 48.11
CA GLU A 20 -18.56 -26.59 48.03
C GLU A 20 -17.81 -27.08 46.78
N GLY A 21 -17.04 -26.20 46.11
CA GLY A 21 -16.21 -26.55 44.96
C GLY A 21 -16.99 -26.71 43.64
N ARG A 22 -18.28 -26.37 43.61
CA ARG A 22 -19.11 -26.43 42.40
C ARG A 22 -18.71 -25.33 41.41
N SER A 23 -18.55 -25.67 40.13
CA SER A 23 -18.18 -24.69 39.09
C SER A 23 -19.35 -23.76 38.72
N VAL A 24 -19.27 -22.48 39.07
CA VAL A 24 -20.30 -21.46 38.79
C VAL A 24 -19.80 -20.44 37.76
N PRO A 25 -20.67 -19.83 36.94
CA PRO A 25 -20.27 -18.77 36.02
C PRO A 25 -19.68 -17.56 36.76
N LEU A 26 -18.66 -16.92 36.19
CA LEU A 26 -18.11 -15.68 36.74
C LEU A 26 -19.11 -14.51 36.63
N VAL A 27 -19.85 -14.46 35.52
CA VAL A 27 -20.84 -13.41 35.25
C VAL A 27 -22.21 -13.86 35.77
N ALA A 28 -22.75 -13.13 36.74
CA ALA A 28 -24.05 -13.43 37.36
C ALA A 28 -25.25 -12.86 36.57
N ASP A 29 -25.16 -11.60 36.11
CA ASP A 29 -26.20 -10.91 35.34
C ASP A 29 -25.56 -9.95 34.34
N GLU A 30 -26.24 -9.72 33.20
CA GLU A 30 -25.81 -8.73 32.20
C GLU A 30 -26.99 -7.83 31.81
N ARG A 31 -26.77 -6.52 31.86
CA ARG A 31 -27.77 -5.52 31.47
C ARG A 31 -27.27 -4.66 30.32
N VAL A 32 -28.06 -4.61 29.25
CA VAL A 32 -27.81 -3.72 28.12
C VAL A 32 -28.47 -2.38 28.40
N LEU A 33 -27.66 -1.35 28.68
CA LEU A 33 -28.16 0.02 28.91
C LEU A 33 -28.50 0.75 27.59
N PHE A 34 -27.84 0.36 26.49
CA PHE A 34 -28.03 0.97 25.18
C PHE A 34 -27.69 -0.04 24.08
N GLN A 35 -28.65 -0.29 23.18
CA GLN A 35 -28.46 -1.14 22.01
C GLN A 35 -28.10 -0.27 20.80
N ALA A 36 -26.86 -0.35 20.33
CA ALA A 36 -26.43 0.38 19.15
C ALA A 36 -27.20 -0.10 17.91
N SER A 37 -27.68 0.84 17.09
CA SER A 37 -28.33 0.57 15.80
C SER A 37 -27.35 0.39 14.63
N ARG A 38 -26.03 0.46 14.88
CA ARG A 38 -25.02 0.26 13.83
C ARG A 38 -25.04 -1.18 13.35
N ALA A 39 -24.67 -1.36 12.08
CA ALA A 39 -24.45 -2.68 11.53
C ALA A 39 -23.47 -3.50 12.40
N PRO A 40 -23.72 -4.81 12.56
CA PRO A 40 -22.84 -5.68 13.33
C PRO A 40 -21.41 -5.62 12.78
N GLU A 41 -20.44 -5.85 13.65
CA GLU A 41 -19.04 -5.89 13.27
C GLU A 41 -18.84 -6.96 12.19
N ALA A 42 -18.17 -6.60 11.10
CA ALA A 42 -17.92 -7.51 10.00
C ALA A 42 -17.06 -8.69 10.50
N VAL A 43 -17.63 -9.90 10.45
CA VAL A 43 -16.98 -11.11 10.96
C VAL A 43 -15.85 -11.59 10.03
N SER A 44 -15.82 -11.10 8.79
CA SER A 44 -14.75 -11.34 7.82
C SER A 44 -14.61 -10.18 6.84
N VAL A 45 -13.42 -10.06 6.25
CA VAL A 45 -13.17 -9.12 5.16
C VAL A 45 -13.66 -9.76 3.86
N THR A 46 -14.65 -9.16 3.20
CA THR A 46 -15.31 -9.70 2.00
C THR A 46 -14.38 -9.82 0.78
N ARG A 47 -13.23 -9.11 0.77
CA ARG A 47 -12.23 -9.18 -0.30
C ARG A 47 -10.91 -9.67 0.27
N GLY A 48 -10.61 -10.95 0.04
CA GLY A 48 -9.30 -11.53 0.30
C GLY A 48 -8.23 -11.05 -0.70
N ILE A 49 -7.04 -11.61 -0.59
CA ILE A 49 -5.86 -11.30 -1.42
C ILE A 49 -6.18 -11.32 -2.93
N GLY A 50 -7.04 -12.24 -3.38
CA GLY A 50 -7.46 -12.34 -4.79
C GLY A 50 -8.13 -11.06 -5.31
N GLY A 51 -8.90 -10.35 -4.49
CA GLY A 51 -9.52 -9.07 -4.88
C GLY A 51 -8.48 -8.00 -5.21
N PHE A 52 -7.41 -7.93 -4.42
CA PHE A 52 -6.31 -6.99 -4.63
C PHE A 52 -5.46 -7.37 -5.85
N LEU A 53 -5.19 -8.67 -6.04
CA LEU A 53 -4.50 -9.17 -7.24
C LEU A 53 -5.28 -8.84 -8.52
N MET A 54 -6.61 -8.98 -8.51
CA MET A 54 -7.43 -8.62 -9.67
C MET A 54 -7.32 -7.14 -10.01
N VAL A 55 -7.35 -6.26 -9.00
CA VAL A 55 -7.16 -4.82 -9.20
C VAL A 55 -5.75 -4.53 -9.74
N ALA A 56 -4.72 -5.16 -9.18
CA ALA A 56 -3.35 -5.02 -9.66
C ALA A 56 -3.22 -5.45 -11.13
N ALA A 57 -3.74 -6.63 -11.48
CA ALA A 57 -3.72 -7.15 -12.83
C ALA A 57 -4.46 -6.22 -13.80
N ALA A 58 -5.63 -5.71 -13.43
CA ALA A 58 -6.37 -4.75 -14.26
C ALA A 58 -5.56 -3.48 -14.53
N LEU A 59 -4.94 -2.90 -13.49
CA LEU A 59 -4.09 -1.71 -13.63
C LEU A 59 -2.85 -1.96 -14.49
N LEU A 60 -2.22 -3.14 -14.37
CA LEU A 60 -1.10 -3.54 -15.21
C LEU A 60 -1.51 -3.71 -16.68
N ILE A 61 -2.66 -4.32 -16.94
CA ILE A 61 -3.22 -4.47 -18.29
C ILE A 61 -3.50 -3.09 -18.90
N ILE A 62 -4.12 -2.18 -18.14
CA ILE A 62 -4.37 -0.80 -18.58
C ILE A 62 -3.05 -0.10 -18.90
N GLY A 63 -2.04 -0.22 -18.03
CA GLY A 63 -0.72 0.36 -18.25
C GLY A 63 -0.02 -0.19 -19.50
N PHE A 64 -0.08 -1.50 -19.70
CA PHE A 64 0.48 -2.15 -20.89
C PHE A 64 -0.26 -1.74 -22.17
N ALA A 65 -1.60 -1.70 -22.14
CA ALA A 65 -2.40 -1.24 -23.26
C ALA A 65 -2.09 0.23 -23.61
N ALA A 66 -1.98 1.11 -22.61
CA ALA A 66 -1.61 2.50 -22.79
C ALA A 66 -0.21 2.64 -23.42
N TRP A 67 0.76 1.82 -23.02
CA TRP A 67 2.08 1.76 -23.63
C TRP A 67 2.04 1.24 -25.08
N ALA A 68 1.28 0.17 -25.34
CA ALA A 68 1.16 -0.41 -26.68
C ALA A 68 0.52 0.57 -27.67
N VAL A 69 -0.55 1.26 -27.25
CA VAL A 69 -1.21 2.30 -28.05
C VAL A 69 -0.28 3.49 -28.26
N SER A 70 0.41 3.97 -27.23
CA SER A 70 1.29 5.14 -27.34
C SER A 70 2.44 4.95 -28.34
N ARG A 71 2.90 3.71 -28.52
CA ARG A 71 3.87 3.35 -29.57
C ARG A 71 3.30 3.42 -30.98
N ARG A 72 2.00 3.21 -31.17
CA ARG A 72 1.34 3.26 -32.48
C ARG A 72 1.02 4.69 -32.92
N ILE A 73 0.54 5.52 -31.99
CA ILE A 73 0.06 6.88 -32.30
C ILE A 73 1.13 7.98 -32.13
N GLY A 74 2.38 7.60 -31.84
CA GLY A 74 3.48 8.55 -31.68
C GLY A 74 3.43 9.41 -30.41
N SER A 75 2.50 9.15 -29.47
CA SER A 75 2.39 9.91 -28.21
C SER A 75 3.51 9.61 -27.20
N GLY A 76 4.46 8.74 -27.57
CA GLY A 76 5.67 8.45 -26.81
C GLY A 76 5.40 7.77 -25.47
N THR A 77 5.91 8.36 -24.38
CA THR A 77 5.87 7.80 -23.02
C THR A 77 4.80 8.42 -22.11
N MET A 78 4.06 9.44 -22.59
CA MET A 78 3.18 10.26 -21.74
C MET A 78 2.11 9.47 -20.97
N PRO A 79 1.32 8.57 -21.59
CA PRO A 79 0.27 7.86 -20.88
C PRO A 79 0.82 7.00 -19.73
N VAL A 80 1.96 6.33 -19.96
CA VAL A 80 2.63 5.51 -18.95
C VAL A 80 3.18 6.36 -17.82
N LEU A 81 3.80 7.50 -18.14
CA LEU A 81 4.28 8.44 -17.11
C LEU A 81 3.12 8.99 -16.27
N ALA A 82 1.98 9.30 -16.88
CA ALA A 82 0.80 9.78 -16.16
C ALA A 82 0.25 8.72 -15.18
N LEU A 83 0.12 7.46 -15.63
CA LEU A 83 -0.31 6.36 -14.77
C LEU A 83 0.69 6.12 -13.62
N ALA A 84 1.99 6.13 -13.92
CA ALA A 84 3.04 6.00 -12.92
C ALA A 84 3.01 7.16 -11.90
N THR A 85 2.73 8.39 -12.35
CA THR A 85 2.55 9.55 -11.46
C THR A 85 1.35 9.38 -10.54
N VAL A 86 0.18 8.98 -11.07
CA VAL A 86 -1.03 8.80 -10.25
C VAL A 86 -0.80 7.73 -9.19
N TRP A 87 -0.24 6.57 -9.57
CA TRP A 87 0.10 5.53 -8.61
C TRP A 87 1.10 6.00 -7.53
N SER A 88 2.19 6.64 -7.96
CA SER A 88 3.23 7.12 -7.04
C SER A 88 2.69 8.20 -6.09
N LEU A 89 1.78 9.06 -6.56
CA LEU A 89 1.11 10.07 -5.75
C LEU A 89 0.25 9.41 -4.67
N LEU A 90 -0.61 8.46 -5.05
CA LEU A 90 -1.46 7.74 -4.10
C LEU A 90 -0.62 7.02 -3.04
N ALA A 91 0.35 6.20 -3.47
CA ALA A 91 1.23 5.48 -2.57
C ALA A 91 2.04 6.43 -1.66
N GLY A 92 2.46 7.58 -2.19
CA GLY A 92 3.18 8.61 -1.47
C GLY A 92 2.33 9.30 -0.41
N VAL A 93 1.10 9.68 -0.74
CA VAL A 93 0.14 10.29 0.21
C VAL A 93 -0.15 9.33 1.37
N PHE A 94 -0.43 8.05 1.07
CA PHE A 94 -0.59 7.05 2.12
C PHE A 94 0.67 6.90 2.98
N GLY A 95 1.86 6.94 2.37
CA GLY A 95 3.12 6.91 3.11
C GLY A 95 3.33 8.12 4.03
N ILE A 96 2.96 9.32 3.58
CA ILE A 96 2.99 10.52 4.43
C ILE A 96 2.00 10.41 5.58
N VAL A 97 0.78 9.89 5.34
CA VAL A 97 -0.19 9.65 6.43
C VAL A 97 0.39 8.68 7.45
N LEU A 98 0.99 7.57 7.01
CA LEU A 98 1.64 6.61 7.93
C LEU A 98 2.81 7.24 8.70
N ALA A 99 3.66 8.01 8.03
CA ALA A 99 4.76 8.73 8.68
C ALA A 99 4.23 9.78 9.69
N GLY A 100 3.14 10.47 9.37
CA GLY A 100 2.46 11.39 10.26
C GLY A 100 1.91 10.69 11.51
N LEU A 101 1.37 9.48 11.36
CA LEU A 101 0.96 8.68 12.52
C LEU A 101 2.13 8.28 13.43
N TRP A 102 3.37 8.20 12.92
CA TRP A 102 4.55 7.94 13.75
C TRP A 102 5.03 9.20 14.46
N LEU A 103 5.11 10.31 13.72
CA LEU A 103 5.77 11.52 14.18
C LEU A 103 4.86 12.44 14.98
N ALA A 104 3.55 12.41 14.70
CA ALA A 104 2.59 13.37 15.24
C ALA A 104 1.56 12.75 16.20
N THR A 105 1.59 11.43 16.41
CA THR A 105 0.59 10.76 17.28
C THR A 105 1.23 9.70 18.16
N ASN A 106 0.64 9.43 19.32
CA ASN A 106 1.05 8.30 20.17
C ASN A 106 0.35 6.99 19.76
N HIS A 107 0.17 6.79 18.45
CA HIS A 107 -0.57 5.64 17.93
C HIS A 107 0.31 4.40 17.95
N VAL A 108 0.29 3.64 19.05
CA VAL A 108 1.17 2.47 19.26
C VAL A 108 1.15 1.47 18.09
N TYR A 109 0.00 1.33 17.41
CA TYR A 109 -0.15 0.43 16.26
C TYR A 109 0.46 0.96 14.95
N SER A 110 0.76 2.26 14.85
CA SER A 110 1.39 2.81 13.66
C SER A 110 2.86 2.41 13.62
N TYR A 111 3.60 2.41 14.73
CA TYR A 111 5.05 2.17 14.77
C TYR A 111 5.50 0.84 14.15
N ARG A 112 4.63 -0.17 14.15
CA ARG A 112 4.90 -1.49 13.53
C ARG A 112 4.12 -1.71 12.24
N ASN A 113 3.57 -0.65 11.63
CA ASN A 113 2.77 -0.79 10.42
C ASN A 113 3.65 -1.12 9.21
N GLU A 114 3.62 -2.39 8.83
CA GLU A 114 4.46 -2.97 7.78
C GLU A 114 4.10 -2.43 6.38
N ASN A 115 2.91 -1.83 6.22
CA ASN A 115 2.52 -1.18 4.97
C ASN A 115 3.40 0.03 4.62
N VAL A 116 4.21 0.56 5.54
CA VAL A 116 5.18 1.63 5.22
C VAL A 116 6.15 1.24 4.10
N LEU A 117 6.45 -0.06 3.96
CA LEU A 117 7.28 -0.62 2.89
C LEU A 117 6.55 -0.70 1.55
N GLN A 118 5.22 -0.77 1.57
CA GLN A 118 4.36 -0.78 0.38
C GLN A 118 3.91 0.64 -0.03
N THR A 119 3.77 1.55 0.93
CA THR A 119 3.40 2.95 0.75
C THR A 119 4.39 3.82 1.47
N THR A 120 5.51 4.11 0.81
CA THR A 120 6.59 4.93 1.34
C THR A 120 6.43 6.41 0.93
N PRO A 121 6.79 7.38 1.81
CA PRO A 121 6.92 8.79 1.45
C PRO A 121 7.78 9.04 0.20
N LEU A 122 8.75 8.17 -0.09
CA LEU A 122 9.60 8.25 -1.28
C LEU A 122 8.80 8.22 -2.59
N SER A 123 7.63 7.56 -2.61
CA SER A 123 6.74 7.53 -3.76
C SER A 123 6.19 8.93 -4.09
N LEU A 124 6.01 9.80 -3.09
CA LEU A 124 5.59 11.18 -3.33
C LEU A 124 6.70 11.98 -4.03
N ALA A 125 7.96 11.79 -3.60
CA ALA A 125 9.11 12.39 -4.27
C ALA A 125 9.21 11.91 -5.73
N LEU A 126 8.98 10.62 -5.98
CA LEU A 126 8.91 10.09 -7.34
C LEU A 126 7.80 10.77 -8.16
N ALA A 127 6.60 10.92 -7.61
CA ALA A 127 5.49 11.59 -8.29
C ALA A 127 5.86 13.02 -8.73
N VAL A 128 6.49 13.80 -7.85
CA VAL A 128 6.97 15.16 -8.17
C VAL A 128 7.99 15.15 -9.31
N ILE A 129 8.96 14.22 -9.27
CA ILE A 129 9.96 14.07 -10.34
C ILE A 129 9.27 13.73 -11.67
N LEU A 130 8.26 12.86 -11.66
CA LEU A 130 7.54 12.47 -12.87
C LEU A 130 6.69 13.61 -13.44
N VAL A 131 6.01 14.39 -12.61
CA VAL A 131 5.28 15.61 -13.05
C VAL A 131 6.23 16.59 -13.73
N ARG A 132 7.38 16.87 -13.11
CA ARG A 132 8.40 17.77 -13.68
C ARG A 132 8.94 17.23 -15.00
N LEU A 133 9.11 15.91 -15.12
CA LEU A 133 9.59 15.26 -16.34
C LEU A 133 8.56 15.41 -17.47
N MET A 134 7.29 15.12 -17.19
CA MET A 134 6.21 15.29 -18.17
C MET A 134 6.10 16.74 -18.64
N TRP A 135 6.18 17.70 -17.73
CA TRP A 135 6.16 19.12 -18.07
C TRP A 135 7.33 19.53 -18.98
N ARG A 136 8.54 19.01 -18.72
CA ARG A 136 9.72 19.26 -19.57
C ARG A 136 9.56 18.67 -20.96
N LEU A 137 9.08 17.42 -21.05
CA LEU A 137 8.85 16.74 -22.32
C LEU A 137 7.81 17.48 -23.18
N ARG A 138 6.72 18.00 -22.58
CA ARG A 138 5.72 18.82 -23.28
C ARG A 138 6.26 20.15 -23.81
N ARG A 139 7.28 20.72 -23.17
CA ARG A 139 7.90 21.99 -23.59
C ARG A 139 9.07 21.83 -24.55
N GLY A 140 9.33 20.63 -25.07
CA GLY A 140 10.47 20.38 -25.97
C GLY A 140 11.83 20.69 -25.34
N ARG A 141 11.95 20.59 -24.00
CA ARG A 141 13.19 20.88 -23.26
C ARG A 141 14.33 19.90 -23.64
N PRO A 142 15.61 20.31 -23.50
CA PRO A 142 16.76 19.55 -24.02
C PRO A 142 16.79 18.09 -23.55
N ALA A 143 17.04 17.19 -24.50
CA ALA A 143 17.03 15.73 -24.31
C ALA A 143 17.96 15.26 -23.17
N ALA A 144 19.10 15.93 -22.97
CA ALA A 144 20.05 15.62 -21.89
C ALA A 144 19.44 15.81 -20.49
N ALA A 145 18.67 16.89 -20.27
CA ALA A 145 18.05 17.18 -18.98
C ALA A 145 16.87 16.24 -18.67
N SER A 146 16.19 15.74 -19.70
CA SER A 146 15.14 14.72 -19.57
C SER A 146 15.76 13.35 -19.29
N THR A 147 16.92 13.03 -19.88
CA THR A 147 17.64 11.77 -19.66
C THR A 147 18.21 11.64 -18.25
N SER A 148 18.83 12.68 -17.70
CA SER A 148 19.33 12.64 -16.31
C SER A 148 18.19 12.45 -15.31
N GLN A 149 17.08 13.16 -15.51
CA GLN A 149 15.89 13.05 -14.66
C GLN A 149 15.21 11.68 -14.75
N LEU A 150 15.15 11.07 -15.94
CA LEU A 150 14.70 9.69 -16.12
C LEU A 150 15.58 8.69 -15.35
N ARG A 151 16.90 8.89 -15.31
CA ARG A 151 17.81 8.04 -14.51
C ARG A 151 17.54 8.17 -13.02
N SER A 152 17.44 9.39 -12.50
CA SER A 152 17.12 9.63 -11.09
C SER A 152 15.75 9.04 -10.72
N ALA A 153 14.74 9.21 -11.57
CA ALA A 153 13.42 8.62 -11.38
C ALA A 153 13.48 7.08 -11.38
N SER A 154 14.29 6.48 -12.27
CA SER A 154 14.46 5.03 -12.35
C SER A 154 15.12 4.46 -11.10
N LEU A 155 16.18 5.09 -10.61
CA LEU A 155 16.87 4.67 -9.38
C LEU A 155 15.93 4.74 -8.16
N LEU A 156 15.18 5.84 -8.04
CA LEU A 156 14.20 6.00 -6.97
C LEU A 156 13.08 4.95 -7.06
N ALA A 157 12.56 4.70 -8.27
CA ALA A 157 11.54 3.67 -8.48
C ALA A 157 12.05 2.25 -8.17
N ILE A 158 13.31 1.94 -8.51
CA ILE A 158 13.95 0.67 -8.11
C ILE A 158 14.04 0.57 -6.58
N ALA A 159 14.45 1.62 -5.89
CA ALA A 159 14.52 1.62 -4.43
C ALA A 159 13.13 1.39 -3.80
N ILE A 160 12.09 2.06 -4.31
CA ILE A 160 10.71 1.87 -3.85
C ILE A 160 10.23 0.43 -4.12
N ALA A 161 10.49 -0.11 -5.31
CA ALA A 161 10.14 -1.50 -5.63
C ALA A 161 10.90 -2.51 -4.74
N ALA A 162 12.18 -2.25 -4.45
CA ALA A 162 12.98 -3.07 -3.55
C ALA A 162 12.43 -3.05 -2.11
N LEU A 163 11.97 -1.89 -1.61
CA LEU A 163 11.28 -1.81 -0.32
C LEU A 163 9.98 -2.62 -0.31
N ALA A 164 9.19 -2.55 -1.39
CA ALA A 164 7.96 -3.33 -1.51
C ALA A 164 8.23 -4.85 -1.51
N VAL A 165 9.24 -5.29 -2.26
CA VAL A 165 9.69 -6.69 -2.26
C VAL A 165 10.23 -7.09 -0.89
N LEU A 166 11.05 -6.23 -0.25
CA LEU A 166 11.54 -6.48 1.10
C LEU A 166 10.39 -6.66 2.09
N GLY A 167 9.36 -5.81 2.03
CA GLY A 167 8.18 -5.93 2.89
C GLY A 167 7.42 -7.24 2.70
N PHE A 168 7.41 -7.79 1.48
CA PHE A 168 6.89 -9.13 1.22
C PHE A 168 7.79 -10.22 1.81
N LEU A 169 9.10 -10.15 1.60
CA LEU A 169 10.05 -11.14 2.12
C LEU A 169 10.06 -11.17 3.66
N LEU A 170 9.91 -10.02 4.30
CA LEU A 170 9.86 -9.92 5.76
C LEU A 170 8.65 -10.65 6.36
N GLN A 171 7.55 -10.87 5.61
CA GLN A 171 6.41 -11.69 6.07
C GLN A 171 6.79 -13.15 6.39
N ALA A 172 7.92 -13.63 5.88
CA ALA A 172 8.42 -14.96 6.22
C ALA A 172 8.98 -15.04 7.65
N LEU A 173 9.28 -13.89 8.26
CA LEU A 173 9.85 -13.81 9.60
C LEU A 173 8.73 -13.71 10.66
N PRO A 174 8.81 -14.46 11.76
CA PRO A 174 7.75 -14.48 12.78
C PRO A 174 7.52 -13.13 13.48
N MET A 175 8.47 -12.20 13.39
CA MET A 175 8.35 -10.84 13.92
C MET A 175 7.40 -9.94 13.09
N PHE A 176 7.13 -10.30 11.84
CA PHE A 176 6.26 -9.56 10.91
C PHE A 176 5.00 -10.37 10.65
N SER A 177 3.97 -10.11 11.45
CA SER A 177 2.73 -10.91 11.47
C SER A 177 1.51 -10.08 11.12
N GLN A 178 1.69 -8.88 10.54
CA GLN A 178 0.56 -8.04 10.15
C GLN A 178 -0.17 -8.66 8.96
N VAL A 179 -1.50 -8.78 9.05
CA VAL A 179 -2.32 -9.28 7.95
C VAL A 179 -2.46 -8.18 6.87
N ASN A 180 -1.43 -8.02 6.03
CA ASN A 180 -1.33 -6.99 5.00
C ASN A 180 -1.20 -7.55 3.58
N GLY A 181 -1.37 -8.87 3.39
CA GLY A 181 -1.13 -9.55 2.12
C GLY A 181 -1.90 -8.96 0.93
N GLY A 182 -3.11 -8.42 1.15
CA GLY A 182 -3.84 -7.69 0.11
C GLY A 182 -3.12 -6.43 -0.36
N MET A 183 -2.54 -5.66 0.56
CA MET A 183 -1.78 -4.46 0.21
C MET A 183 -0.49 -4.79 -0.54
N ILE A 184 0.22 -5.84 -0.11
CA ILE A 184 1.40 -6.34 -0.82
C ILE A 184 1.03 -6.78 -2.24
N ALA A 185 -0.04 -7.57 -2.37
CA ALA A 185 -0.53 -8.08 -3.65
C ALA A 185 -0.93 -6.96 -4.63
N LEU A 186 -1.38 -5.81 -4.12
CA LEU A 186 -1.66 -4.64 -4.93
C LEU A 186 -0.40 -3.84 -5.26
N ALA A 187 0.35 -3.44 -4.23
CA ALA A 187 1.36 -2.41 -4.36
C ALA A 187 2.67 -2.91 -4.97
N MET A 188 3.15 -4.07 -4.54
CA MET A 188 4.41 -4.64 -5.01
C MET A 188 4.48 -4.78 -6.54
N PRO A 189 3.52 -5.44 -7.22
CA PRO A 189 3.59 -5.57 -8.68
C PRO A 189 3.49 -4.22 -9.40
N LEU A 190 2.75 -3.25 -8.87
CA LEU A 190 2.64 -1.90 -9.46
C LEU A 190 3.95 -1.12 -9.32
N HIS A 191 4.64 -1.20 -8.17
CA HIS A 191 5.96 -0.59 -7.99
C HIS A 191 7.01 -1.19 -8.94
N ILE A 192 7.01 -2.52 -9.09
CA ILE A 192 7.88 -3.21 -10.05
C ILE A 192 7.60 -2.74 -11.47
N ALA A 193 6.33 -2.65 -11.88
CA ALA A 193 5.97 -2.19 -13.21
C ALA A 193 6.41 -0.74 -13.49
N VAL A 194 6.26 0.16 -12.52
CA VAL A 194 6.77 1.53 -12.62
C VAL A 194 8.29 1.55 -12.77
N ALA A 195 9.02 0.78 -11.96
CA ALA A 195 10.47 0.68 -12.06
C ALA A 195 10.93 0.17 -13.43
N VAL A 196 10.31 -0.92 -13.92
CA VAL A 196 10.60 -1.49 -15.25
C VAL A 196 10.33 -0.48 -16.36
N ALA A 197 9.20 0.22 -16.32
CA ALA A 197 8.85 1.22 -17.33
C ALA A 197 9.86 2.38 -17.37
N LEU A 198 10.23 2.94 -16.21
CA LEU A 198 11.18 4.05 -16.14
C LEU A 198 12.59 3.64 -16.57
N VAL A 199 13.06 2.45 -16.16
CA VAL A 199 14.34 1.89 -16.62
C VAL A 199 14.34 1.71 -18.13
N HIS A 200 13.25 1.19 -18.70
CA HIS A 200 13.11 1.03 -20.14
C HIS A 200 13.22 2.39 -20.87
N PHE A 201 12.52 3.42 -20.38
CA PHE A 201 12.57 4.76 -20.97
C PHE A 201 13.95 5.41 -20.83
N ALA A 202 14.61 5.27 -19.68
CA ALA A 202 15.95 5.80 -19.44
C ALA A 202 17.03 5.14 -20.31
N ARG A 203 16.84 3.87 -20.69
CA ARG A 203 17.73 3.17 -21.65
C ARG A 203 17.48 3.66 -23.07
N ARG A 204 16.21 3.81 -23.47
CA ARG A 204 15.83 4.28 -24.81
C ARG A 204 16.34 5.69 -25.11
N SER A 205 16.27 6.59 -24.13
CA SER A 205 16.73 7.98 -24.30
C SER A 205 18.26 8.13 -24.40
N ARG A 206 19.04 7.06 -24.20
CA ARG A 206 20.49 7.06 -24.46
C ARG A 206 20.84 6.70 -25.91
N LEU A 207 19.91 6.06 -26.63
CA LEU A 207 20.13 5.56 -27.98
C LEU A 207 19.69 6.57 -29.06
N THR A 208 19.06 7.67 -28.64
CA THR A 208 18.56 8.78 -29.47
C THR A 208 19.37 10.03 -29.18
#